data_AF-G1XM80-F1
#
_entry.id   AF-G1XM80-F1
#
_cell.length_a   1.000
_cell.length_b   1.000
_cell.length_c   1.000
_cell.angle_alpha   90.00
_cell.angle_beta   90.00
_cell.angle_gamma   90.00
#
_symmetry.space_group_name_H-M   'P 1'
#
loop_
_entity.id
_entity.type
_entity.pdbx_description
1 polymer ?
#
loop_
_entity_poly.entity_id
_entity_poly.type
_entity_poly.pdbx_seq_one_letter_code
_entity_poly.pdbx_strand_id
1 'polypeptide(L)'
;MAAVKLPVKVRMGVRDLWEPSSSPMNQAISAISANIGKQIDILVDWGMLWTVFSHQHPDPGTFVPYFEEAVKHWASCLQERLDNDALESWTDELLEKVKAAGGSGIKLEIGVSDDIYGSGRPETLWDDSLERLKILFPKKGEKVYENVLQAGFSGDFEHLFNEKAAPAAKTGVSTLPIGGGAGPAATGTPGDDEGWSVVPPTALAAAPISAPPPTTATQSQPTFAPDRLPSLQSLGRPEALFETSTPYLIYVRKYGDKELHIEGSHQGSLTLLCEYFQKWARKDRNYNGNVVEFEKQTSLFGVNSGFDYVKITCNRWELLNPTPFLAFIEIVLKYRLVEASSGVTWFYRRDHQIL
;
A
#
# COMPACT_ATOMS: atom_id res chain seq x y z
N MET A 1 6.20 10.98 31.83
CA MET A 1 5.44 10.00 31.03
C MET A 1 5.42 8.69 31.79
N ALA A 2 4.23 8.13 32.06
CA ALA A 2 4.14 6.86 32.78
C ALA A 2 4.69 5.74 31.88
N ALA A 3 5.71 5.02 32.36
CA ALA A 3 6.26 3.87 31.63
C ALA A 3 5.14 2.83 31.46
N VAL A 4 4.75 2.54 30.21
CA VAL A 4 3.79 1.49 29.91
C VAL A 4 4.38 0.18 30.43
N LYS A 5 3.79 -0.37 31.49
CA LYS A 5 4.29 -1.58 32.14
C LYS A 5 3.93 -2.78 31.27
N LEU A 6 4.90 -3.28 30.52
CA LEU A 6 4.74 -4.46 29.66
C LEU A 6 4.33 -5.70 30.47
N PRO A 7 3.38 -6.52 29.97
CA PRO A 7 3.03 -7.79 30.60
C PRO A 7 4.24 -8.69 30.79
N VAL A 8 4.21 -9.52 31.84
CA VAL A 8 5.31 -10.44 32.18
C VAL A 8 5.66 -11.35 31.02
N LYS A 9 4.66 -11.95 30.36
CA LYS A 9 4.84 -12.82 29.20
C LYS A 9 5.57 -12.13 28.04
N VAL A 10 5.24 -10.86 27.77
CA VAL A 10 5.88 -10.08 26.70
C VAL A 10 7.34 -9.81 27.07
N ARG A 11 7.62 -9.40 28.31
CA ARG A 11 9.01 -9.20 28.78
C ARG A 11 9.84 -10.48 28.74
N MET A 12 9.24 -11.62 29.08
CA MET A 12 9.89 -12.92 28.93
C MET A 12 10.15 -13.25 27.47
N GLY A 13 9.18 -13.02 26.58
CA GLY A 13 9.36 -13.20 25.13
C GLY A 13 10.50 -12.36 24.57
N VAL A 14 10.61 -11.09 24.97
CA VAL A 14 11.73 -10.21 24.55
C VAL A 14 13.06 -10.79 25.02
N ARG A 15 13.17 -11.15 26.29
CA ARG A 15 14.40 -11.74 26.87
C ARG A 15 14.77 -13.09 26.24
N ASP A 16 13.79 -13.92 25.92
CA ASP A 16 14.00 -15.32 25.53
C ASP A 16 14.10 -15.50 24.00
N LEU A 17 13.49 -14.62 23.21
CA LEU A 17 13.40 -14.74 21.75
C LEU A 17 14.10 -13.59 21.02
N TRP A 18 14.04 -12.36 21.55
CA TRP A 18 14.51 -11.17 20.82
C TRP A 18 15.93 -10.76 21.19
N GLU A 19 16.26 -10.70 22.48
CA GLU A 19 17.57 -10.26 22.98
C GLU A 19 18.72 -11.28 22.80
N PRO A 20 18.52 -12.61 22.90
CA PRO A 20 19.63 -13.55 22.84
C PRO A 20 20.32 -13.50 21.48
N SER A 21 21.64 -13.32 21.45
CA SER A 21 22.42 -13.37 20.20
C SER A 21 22.33 -14.73 19.49
N SER A 22 21.97 -15.78 20.22
CA SER A 22 21.69 -17.11 19.67
C SER A 22 20.32 -17.25 19.00
N SER A 23 19.46 -16.22 19.05
CA SER A 23 18.15 -16.30 18.39
C SER A 23 18.30 -16.37 16.87
N PRO A 24 17.40 -17.08 16.16
CA PRO A 24 17.45 -17.16 14.69
C PRO A 24 17.45 -15.79 14.01
N MET A 25 16.63 -14.86 14.50
CA MET A 25 16.62 -13.46 14.04
C MET A 25 17.99 -12.80 14.20
N ASN A 26 18.61 -12.85 15.39
CA ASN A 26 19.90 -12.19 15.61
C ASN A 26 21.04 -12.83 14.82
N GLN A 27 20.98 -14.14 14.58
CA GLN A 27 21.92 -14.83 13.69
C GLN A 27 21.78 -14.34 12.25
N ALA A 28 20.56 -14.19 11.74
CA ALA A 28 20.31 -13.65 10.40
C ALA A 28 20.81 -12.20 10.27
N ILE A 29 20.53 -11.35 11.26
CA ILE A 29 21.00 -9.96 11.28
C ILE A 29 22.54 -9.87 11.40
N SER A 30 23.15 -10.78 12.15
CA SER A 30 24.61 -10.86 12.26
C SER A 30 25.27 -11.28 10.94
N ALA A 31 24.63 -12.18 10.19
CA ALA A 31 25.12 -12.59 8.86
C ALA A 31 25.14 -11.41 7.88
N ILE A 32 24.06 -10.61 7.87
CA ILE A 32 23.99 -9.38 7.04
C ILE A 32 25.05 -8.38 7.48
N SER A 33 25.21 -8.18 8.79
CA SER A 33 26.21 -7.26 9.34
C SER A 33 27.63 -7.68 8.95
N ALA A 34 27.90 -8.99 8.91
CA ALA A 34 29.18 -9.54 8.46
C ALA A 34 29.40 -9.34 6.95
N ASN A 35 28.35 -9.46 6.14
CA ASN A 35 28.42 -9.24 4.69
C ASN A 35 28.68 -7.77 4.34
N ILE A 36 27.91 -6.87 4.95
CA ILE A 36 28.01 -5.41 4.74
C ILE A 36 29.25 -4.79 5.41
N GLY A 37 29.80 -5.45 6.44
CA GLY A 37 30.88 -4.89 7.27
C GLY A 37 30.43 -3.71 8.15
N LYS A 38 29.12 -3.59 8.41
CA LYS A 38 28.51 -2.58 9.30
C LYS A 38 27.55 -3.26 10.25
N GLN A 39 27.51 -2.79 11.49
CA GLN A 39 26.55 -3.28 12.49
C GLN A 39 25.13 -2.83 12.14
N ILE A 40 24.16 -3.73 12.30
CA ILE A 40 22.73 -3.42 12.25
C ILE A 40 22.20 -3.28 13.68
N ASP A 41 21.70 -2.09 14.02
CA ASP A 41 21.07 -1.81 15.31
C ASP A 41 19.55 -1.79 15.16
N ILE A 42 18.86 -2.69 15.86
CA ILE A 42 17.40 -2.78 15.83
C ILE A 42 16.79 -1.93 16.94
N LEU A 43 16.00 -0.93 16.54
CA LEU A 43 15.31 0.02 17.42
C LEU A 43 13.85 -0.39 17.56
N VAL A 44 13.45 -0.80 18.77
CA VAL A 44 12.08 -1.25 19.05
C VAL A 44 11.55 -0.59 20.32
N ASP A 45 10.42 0.10 20.21
CA ASP A 45 9.64 0.53 21.38
C ASP A 45 8.54 -0.48 21.67
N TRP A 46 8.87 -1.46 22.51
CA TRP A 46 7.93 -2.50 22.94
C TRP A 46 6.69 -1.94 23.63
N GLY A 47 6.80 -0.82 24.35
CA GLY A 47 5.68 -0.20 25.06
C GLY A 47 4.67 0.40 24.10
N MET A 48 5.15 1.10 23.07
CA MET A 48 4.33 1.62 21.97
C MET A 48 3.68 0.48 21.18
N LEU A 49 4.45 -0.53 20.77
CA LEU A 49 3.92 -1.67 20.02
C LEU A 49 2.87 -2.45 20.82
N TRP A 50 3.09 -2.68 22.12
CA TRP A 50 2.10 -3.36 22.95
C TRP A 50 0.80 -2.56 23.09
N THR A 51 0.90 -1.25 23.23
CA THR A 51 -0.27 -0.36 23.31
C THR A 51 -1.11 -0.46 22.03
N VAL A 52 -0.46 -0.53 20.88
CA VAL A 52 -1.15 -0.60 19.58
C VAL A 52 -1.68 -2.00 19.30
N PHE A 53 -0.88 -3.05 19.43
CA PHE A 53 -1.22 -4.39 18.93
C PHE A 53 -1.78 -5.35 19.98
N SER A 54 -1.84 -4.98 21.26
CA SER A 54 -2.34 -5.89 22.32
C SER A 54 -3.73 -6.49 22.03
N HIS A 55 -4.61 -5.72 21.38
CA HIS A 55 -5.94 -6.20 20.99
C HIS A 55 -5.93 -7.28 19.90
N GLN A 56 -4.86 -7.36 19.09
CA GLN A 56 -4.66 -8.39 18.06
C GLN A 56 -3.99 -9.65 18.59
N HIS A 57 -3.44 -9.60 19.81
CA HIS A 57 -2.78 -10.73 20.46
C HIS A 57 -3.50 -11.13 21.76
N PRO A 58 -4.63 -11.85 21.68
CA PRO A 58 -5.36 -12.33 22.85
C PRO A 58 -4.48 -13.14 23.82
N ASP A 59 -3.50 -13.91 23.29
CA ASP A 59 -2.43 -14.48 24.09
C ASP A 59 -1.15 -13.62 23.96
N PRO A 60 -0.70 -12.96 25.04
CA PRO A 60 0.54 -12.18 25.05
C PRO A 60 1.79 -12.99 24.71
N GLY A 61 1.74 -14.33 24.80
CA GLY A 61 2.83 -15.21 24.38
C GLY A 61 3.08 -15.20 22.87
N THR A 62 2.08 -14.83 22.06
CA THR A 62 2.18 -14.78 20.59
C THR A 62 2.71 -13.45 20.05
N PHE A 63 2.80 -12.43 20.90
CA PHE A 63 3.14 -11.07 20.51
C PHE A 63 4.59 -10.92 20.03
N VAL A 64 5.57 -11.34 20.85
CA VAL A 64 6.99 -11.22 20.47
C VAL A 64 7.35 -12.13 19.29
N PRO A 65 6.90 -13.41 19.24
CA PRO A 65 7.12 -14.27 18.07
C PRO A 65 6.65 -13.65 16.74
N TYR A 66 5.55 -12.89 16.75
CA TYR A 66 5.03 -12.26 15.54
C TYR A 66 6.03 -11.25 14.93
N PHE A 67 6.65 -10.40 15.76
CA PHE A 67 7.67 -9.47 15.28
C PHE A 67 8.98 -10.18 14.94
N GLU A 68 9.40 -11.15 15.75
CA GLU A 68 10.64 -11.90 15.53
C GLU A 68 10.60 -12.64 14.19
N GLU A 69 9.48 -13.29 13.89
CA GLU A 69 9.27 -14.01 12.63
C GLU A 69 9.36 -13.05 11.44
N ALA A 70 8.67 -11.91 11.49
CA ALA A 70 8.71 -10.93 10.41
C ALA A 70 10.12 -10.34 10.18
N VAL A 71 10.85 -9.98 11.25
CA VAL A 71 12.23 -9.45 11.13
C VAL A 71 13.20 -10.52 10.65
N LYS A 72 13.01 -11.78 11.05
CA LYS A 72 13.81 -12.89 10.54
C LYS A 72 13.63 -13.06 9.02
N HIS A 73 12.39 -13.05 8.53
CA HIS A 73 12.12 -13.15 7.08
C HIS A 73 12.68 -11.94 6.32
N TRP A 74 12.51 -10.75 6.88
CA TRP A 74 13.10 -9.53 6.34
C TRP A 74 14.63 -9.66 6.19
N ALA A 75 15.30 -10.15 7.23
CA ALA A 75 16.74 -10.36 7.24
C ALA A 75 17.16 -11.38 6.17
N SER A 76 16.45 -12.51 6.05
CA SER A 76 16.71 -13.49 5.00
C SER A 76 16.56 -12.90 3.59
N CYS A 77 15.52 -12.11 3.33
CA CYS A 77 15.32 -11.46 2.03
C CYS A 77 16.43 -10.45 1.71
N LEU A 78 16.86 -9.67 2.71
CA LEU A 78 17.96 -8.73 2.54
C LEU A 78 19.28 -9.47 2.26
N GLN A 79 19.55 -10.56 2.98
CA GLN A 79 20.73 -11.38 2.77
C GLN A 79 20.76 -11.97 1.35
N GLU A 80 19.66 -12.59 0.89
CA GLU A 80 19.54 -13.14 -0.47
C GLU A 80 19.81 -12.07 -1.55
N ARG A 81 19.38 -10.83 -1.28
CA ARG A 81 19.61 -9.70 -2.18
C ARG A 81 21.05 -9.23 -2.20
N LEU A 82 21.70 -9.18 -1.04
CA LEU A 82 23.12 -8.81 -0.91
C LEU A 82 24.06 -9.85 -1.51
N ASP A 83 23.68 -11.13 -1.45
CA ASP A 83 24.45 -12.24 -2.02
C ASP A 83 24.27 -12.39 -3.54
N ASN A 84 23.41 -11.57 -4.16
CA ASN A 84 23.15 -11.61 -5.59
C ASN A 84 24.01 -10.59 -6.34
N ASP A 85 25.06 -11.07 -7.00
CA ASP A 85 25.98 -10.26 -7.82
C ASP A 85 25.27 -9.41 -8.90
N ALA A 86 24.11 -9.85 -9.39
CA ALA A 86 23.34 -9.08 -10.37
C ALA A 86 22.74 -7.79 -9.81
N LEU A 87 22.68 -7.66 -8.48
CA LEU A 87 22.11 -6.53 -7.75
C LEU A 87 23.20 -5.68 -7.06
N GLU A 88 24.47 -5.83 -7.44
CA GLU A 88 25.60 -5.08 -6.89
C GLU A 88 25.34 -3.57 -6.87
N SER A 89 24.80 -3.00 -7.96
CA SER A 89 24.46 -1.57 -8.04
C SER A 89 23.46 -1.10 -6.98
N TRP A 90 22.48 -1.94 -6.62
CA TRP A 90 21.51 -1.63 -5.57
C TRP A 90 22.16 -1.73 -4.18
N THR A 91 23.05 -2.71 -3.99
CA THR A 91 23.82 -2.86 -2.76
C THR A 91 24.71 -1.64 -2.54
N ASP A 92 25.38 -1.14 -3.58
CA ASP A 92 26.17 0.09 -3.50
C ASP A 92 25.33 1.30 -3.09
N GLU A 93 24.15 1.48 -3.68
CA GLU A 93 23.22 2.56 -3.32
C GLU A 93 22.79 2.49 -1.83
N LEU A 94 22.49 1.29 -1.33
CA LEU A 94 22.21 1.07 0.09
C LEU A 94 23.40 1.48 0.96
N LEU A 95 24.62 1.07 0.59
CA LEU A 95 25.83 1.39 1.35
C LEU A 95 26.16 2.88 1.30
N GLU A 96 25.90 3.57 0.19
CA GLU A 96 26.05 5.02 0.08
C GLU A 96 25.08 5.77 1.00
N LYS A 97 23.80 5.38 1.00
CA LYS A 97 22.79 5.95 1.91
C LYS A 97 23.18 5.74 3.38
N VAL A 98 23.70 4.56 3.73
CA VAL A 98 24.17 4.26 5.10
C VAL A 98 25.44 5.03 5.47
N LYS A 99 26.35 5.28 4.50
CA LYS A 99 27.53 6.13 4.72
C LYS A 99 27.13 7.58 4.92
N ALA A 100 26.17 8.10 4.15
CA ALA A 100 25.62 9.44 4.31
C ALA A 100 25.02 9.64 5.71
N ALA A 101 24.40 8.58 6.26
CA ALA A 101 23.76 8.54 7.58
C ALA A 101 24.70 8.65 8.81
N GLY A 102 25.96 9.02 8.62
CA GLY A 102 26.96 9.10 9.69
C GLY A 102 27.76 7.82 9.94
N GLY A 103 27.65 6.81 9.07
CA GLY A 103 28.68 5.78 8.85
C GLY A 103 28.92 4.74 9.96
N SER A 104 28.22 4.79 11.09
CA SER A 104 28.45 3.87 12.22
C SER A 104 27.73 2.52 12.09
N GLY A 105 26.67 2.43 11.28
CA GLY A 105 25.85 1.23 11.16
C GLY A 105 24.52 1.48 10.47
N ILE A 106 23.80 0.42 10.17
CA ILE A 106 22.42 0.45 9.67
C ILE A 106 21.49 0.48 10.89
N LYS A 107 20.58 1.45 10.95
CA LYS A 107 19.52 1.46 11.97
C LYS A 107 18.24 0.89 11.38
N LEU A 108 17.68 -0.12 12.04
CA LEU A 108 16.41 -0.74 11.68
C LEU A 108 15.36 -0.42 12.74
N GLU A 109 14.40 0.42 12.43
CA GLU A 109 13.30 0.76 13.33
C GLU A 109 12.06 -0.12 13.08
N ILE A 110 11.51 -0.67 14.15
CA ILE A 110 10.23 -1.39 14.10
C ILE A 110 9.13 -0.43 14.51
N GLY A 111 8.22 -0.18 13.57
CA GLY A 111 7.16 0.82 13.71
C GLY A 111 5.78 0.29 13.37
N VAL A 112 4.81 1.20 13.43
CA VAL A 112 3.43 0.95 13.08
C VAL A 112 3.12 1.72 11.80
N SER A 113 2.46 1.08 10.84
CA SER A 113 1.98 1.76 9.65
C SER A 113 0.81 2.69 10.01
N ASP A 114 0.87 3.93 9.54
CA ASP A 114 -0.23 4.89 9.63
C ASP A 114 -1.28 4.69 8.53
N ASP A 115 -0.99 3.84 7.54
CA ASP A 115 -1.89 3.60 6.44
C ASP A 115 -3.07 2.70 6.88
N ILE A 116 -4.26 3.28 6.83
CA ILE A 116 -5.53 2.62 7.10
C ILE A 116 -5.87 1.63 5.96
N TYR A 117 -5.26 1.80 4.79
CA TYR A 117 -5.43 0.97 3.58
C TYR A 117 -4.17 0.17 3.22
N GLY A 118 -3.23 0.00 4.14
CA GLY A 118 -1.93 -0.65 3.89
C GLY A 118 -2.06 -2.08 3.38
N SER A 119 -0.94 -2.65 2.90
CA SER A 119 -0.89 -3.95 2.19
C SER A 119 -1.33 -5.19 2.99
N GLY A 120 -1.79 -5.02 4.23
CA GLY A 120 -2.16 -6.10 5.15
C GLY A 120 -0.97 -6.90 5.66
N ARG A 121 0.27 -6.52 5.30
CA ARG A 121 1.52 -7.13 5.75
C ARG A 121 2.50 -6.07 6.27
N PRO A 122 3.54 -6.48 7.02
CA PRO A 122 4.67 -5.61 7.31
C PRO A 122 5.35 -5.13 6.02
N GLU A 123 5.74 -3.86 6.00
CA GLU A 123 6.36 -3.17 4.85
C GLU A 123 7.73 -2.63 5.23
N THR A 124 8.68 -2.72 4.31
CA THR A 124 10.01 -2.11 4.46
C THR A 124 10.09 -0.79 3.72
N LEU A 125 10.66 0.21 4.38
CA LEU A 125 10.92 1.51 3.75
C LEU A 125 12.20 2.15 4.28
N TRP A 126 12.80 2.97 3.43
CA TRP A 126 13.88 3.85 3.80
C TRP A 126 13.31 5.20 4.22
N ASP A 127 13.67 5.69 5.41
CA ASP A 127 13.32 7.03 5.85
C ASP A 127 14.53 7.95 5.61
N ASP A 128 14.45 8.80 4.58
CA ASP A 128 15.50 9.78 4.26
C ASP A 128 15.67 10.85 5.34
N SER A 129 14.64 11.14 6.14
CA SER A 129 14.71 12.18 7.18
C SER A 129 15.44 11.72 8.44
N LEU A 130 15.36 10.43 8.74
CA LEU A 130 15.99 9.81 9.91
C LEU A 130 17.13 8.86 9.53
N GLU A 131 17.41 8.76 8.23
CA GLU A 131 18.45 7.97 7.57
C GLU A 131 18.50 6.54 8.10
N ARG A 132 17.33 5.88 8.13
CA ARG A 132 17.15 4.56 8.73
C ARG A 132 16.16 3.71 7.96
N LEU A 133 16.37 2.39 8.01
CA LEU A 133 15.39 1.42 7.56
C LEU A 133 14.27 1.31 8.57
N LYS A 134 13.04 1.15 8.10
CA LYS A 134 11.89 0.86 8.94
C LYS A 134 11.17 -0.38 8.45
N ILE A 135 10.67 -1.17 9.39
CA ILE A 135 9.64 -2.18 9.14
C ILE A 135 8.36 -1.68 9.82
N LEU A 136 7.36 -1.34 9.02
CA LEU A 136 6.08 -0.85 9.50
C LEU A 136 5.04 -1.95 9.52
N PHE A 137 4.48 -2.23 10.69
CA PHE A 137 3.46 -3.26 10.87
C PHE A 137 2.05 -2.66 10.72
N PRO A 138 1.14 -3.31 9.97
CA PRO A 138 -0.19 -2.79 9.71
C PRO A 138 -1.07 -2.82 10.97
N LYS A 139 -1.70 -1.71 11.33
CA LYS A 139 -2.61 -1.62 12.52
C LYS A 139 -3.77 -2.59 12.48
N LYS A 140 -4.17 -3.04 11.29
CA LYS A 140 -5.21 -4.06 11.08
C LYS A 140 -4.66 -5.02 10.04
N GLY A 141 -4.21 -6.19 10.49
CA GLY A 141 -3.73 -7.25 9.61
C GLY A 141 -4.12 -8.60 10.19
N GLU A 142 -4.46 -9.53 9.30
CA GLU A 142 -4.53 -10.94 9.68
C GLU A 142 -3.12 -11.54 9.77
N LYS A 143 -3.01 -12.77 10.25
CA LYS A 143 -1.74 -13.49 10.26
C LYS A 143 -1.22 -13.62 8.82
N VAL A 144 -0.06 -13.05 8.56
CA VAL A 144 0.61 -13.13 7.26
C VAL A 144 1.41 -14.42 7.20
N TYR A 145 1.29 -15.13 6.07
CA TYR A 145 2.06 -16.36 5.82
C TYR A 145 3.48 -16.03 5.32
N GLU A 146 4.43 -16.91 5.60
CA GLU A 146 5.86 -16.79 5.24
C GLU A 146 6.09 -16.41 3.76
N ASN A 147 5.40 -17.07 2.82
CA ASN A 147 5.53 -16.77 1.39
C ASN A 147 5.07 -15.35 1.02
N VAL A 148 4.09 -14.80 1.74
CA VAL A 148 3.61 -13.43 1.54
C VAL A 148 4.58 -12.42 2.13
N LEU A 149 5.20 -12.73 3.27
CA LEU A 149 6.27 -11.92 3.85
C LEU A 149 7.49 -11.88 2.94
N GLN A 150 7.94 -13.04 2.43
CA GLN A 150 9.12 -13.12 1.55
C GLN A 150 8.91 -12.35 0.24
N ALA A 151 7.80 -12.60 -0.46
CA ALA A 151 7.48 -11.89 -1.70
C ALA A 151 7.28 -10.38 -1.45
N GLY A 152 6.64 -10.04 -0.33
CA GLY A 152 6.40 -8.67 0.08
C GLY A 152 7.69 -7.89 0.31
N PHE A 153 8.58 -8.40 1.17
CA PHE A 153 9.85 -7.74 1.45
C PHE A 153 10.76 -7.69 0.23
N SER A 154 10.79 -8.74 -0.60
CA SER A 154 11.55 -8.72 -1.86
C SER A 154 11.10 -7.56 -2.76
N GLY A 155 9.78 -7.37 -2.92
CA GLY A 155 9.21 -6.24 -3.66
C GLY A 155 9.52 -4.89 -3.00
N ASP A 156 9.42 -4.80 -1.66
CA ASP A 156 9.76 -3.56 -0.95
C ASP A 156 11.22 -3.16 -1.19
N PHE A 157 12.15 -4.12 -1.20
CA PHE A 157 13.55 -3.85 -1.51
C PHE A 157 13.76 -3.39 -2.97
N GLU A 158 12.96 -3.86 -3.93
CA GLU A 158 13.00 -3.39 -5.31
C GLU A 158 12.62 -1.92 -5.43
N HIS A 159 11.71 -1.45 -4.57
CA HIS A 159 11.23 -0.08 -4.58
C HIS A 159 11.82 0.81 -3.47
N LEU A 160 12.76 0.28 -2.67
CA LEU A 160 13.26 0.92 -1.45
C LEU A 160 13.76 2.35 -1.66
N PHE A 161 14.43 2.61 -2.79
CA PHE A 161 15.02 3.91 -3.12
C PHE A 161 14.28 4.66 -4.24
N ASN A 162 13.15 4.12 -4.72
CA ASN A 162 12.38 4.79 -5.75
C ASN A 162 11.57 5.95 -5.12
N GLU A 163 12.07 7.19 -5.27
CA GLU A 163 11.42 8.44 -4.81
C GLU A 163 9.94 8.59 -5.27
N LYS A 164 9.50 7.81 -6.26
CA LYS A 164 8.14 7.84 -6.81
C LYS A 164 7.13 6.94 -6.06
N ALA A 165 7.56 6.20 -5.04
CA ALA A 165 6.72 5.25 -4.30
C ALA A 165 6.43 5.66 -2.84
N ALA A 166 6.77 6.88 -2.43
CA ALA A 166 6.29 7.43 -1.15
C ALA A 166 4.91 8.10 -1.34
N PRO A 167 3.84 7.69 -0.62
CA PRO A 167 2.66 8.52 -0.52
C PRO A 167 3.07 9.81 0.19
N ALA A 168 2.77 10.95 -0.44
CA ALA A 168 3.13 12.28 0.00
C ALA A 168 2.91 12.48 1.50
N ALA A 169 4.00 12.45 2.28
CA ALA A 169 4.06 13.04 3.60
C ALA A 169 3.90 14.56 3.43
N LYS A 170 2.65 15.03 3.52
CA LYS A 170 2.39 16.45 3.76
C LYS A 170 2.91 16.78 5.15
N THR A 171 4.09 17.38 5.14
CA THR A 171 4.65 18.18 6.22
C THR A 171 3.57 19.08 6.85
N GLY A 172 3.23 18.74 8.09
CA GLY A 172 2.40 19.54 8.98
C GLY A 172 2.96 19.48 10.39
N VAL A 173 4.27 19.74 10.54
CA VAL A 173 4.87 20.01 11.85
C VAL A 173 4.38 21.38 12.29
N SER A 174 3.32 21.40 13.11
CA SER A 174 2.96 22.57 13.90
C SER A 174 3.77 22.51 15.20
N THR A 175 4.94 23.14 15.18
CA THR A 175 5.74 23.40 16.38
C THR A 175 5.00 24.41 17.25
N LEU A 176 4.51 23.96 18.40
CA LEU A 176 4.12 24.85 19.51
C LEU A 176 5.38 25.35 20.22
N PRO A 177 5.59 26.67 20.37
CA PRO A 177 6.55 27.20 21.32
C PRO A 177 5.92 27.30 22.71
N ILE A 178 6.54 26.63 23.69
CA ILE A 178 6.38 26.92 25.11
C ILE A 178 7.36 28.04 25.47
N GLY A 179 6.83 29.13 26.03
CA GLY A 179 7.58 30.23 26.65
C GLY A 179 6.60 31.14 27.39
N GLY A 180 6.59 31.08 28.71
CA GLY A 180 5.51 31.56 29.57
C GLY A 180 5.55 33.04 29.97
N GLY A 181 4.50 33.46 30.68
CA GLY A 181 4.59 34.54 31.66
C GLY A 181 3.47 35.59 31.65
N ALA A 182 2.64 35.54 32.70
CA ALA A 182 1.82 36.61 33.28
C ALA A 182 0.47 37.00 32.62
N GLY A 183 -0.62 36.71 33.34
CA GLY A 183 -1.96 37.28 33.11
C GLY A 183 -2.10 38.74 33.61
N PRO A 184 -3.31 39.30 33.84
CA PRO A 184 -4.59 38.60 34.05
C PRO A 184 -5.85 39.17 33.36
N ALA A 185 -6.92 38.36 33.44
CA ALA A 185 -8.35 38.70 33.57
C ALA A 185 -9.09 39.42 32.42
N ALA A 186 -10.10 38.76 31.85
CA ALA A 186 -11.52 38.93 32.26
C ALA A 186 -12.50 38.14 31.36
N THR A 187 -13.31 37.31 32.01
CA THR A 187 -14.77 37.07 31.82
C THR A 187 -15.38 36.76 30.44
N GLY A 188 -16.16 35.67 30.41
CA GLY A 188 -17.49 35.66 29.77
C GLY A 188 -17.75 34.57 28.73
N THR A 189 -18.64 33.64 29.07
CA THR A 189 -19.05 32.41 28.36
C THR A 189 -20.15 32.66 27.28
N PRO A 190 -20.83 31.64 26.70
CA PRO A 190 -20.77 31.17 25.30
C PRO A 190 -22.04 31.48 24.47
N GLY A 191 -22.05 31.13 23.18
CA GLY A 191 -23.29 31.09 22.38
C GLY A 191 -23.06 30.78 20.90
N ASP A 192 -23.17 29.50 20.57
CA ASP A 192 -24.01 28.87 19.54
C ASP A 192 -24.26 29.60 18.19
N ASP A 193 -23.80 28.92 17.14
CA ASP A 193 -24.58 28.35 16.02
C ASP A 193 -25.28 29.24 14.97
N GLU A 194 -24.97 28.89 13.72
CA GLU A 194 -25.87 28.80 12.56
C GLU A 194 -26.50 30.10 12.00
N GLY A 195 -25.92 30.57 10.89
CA GLY A 195 -26.50 31.61 10.05
C GLY A 195 -26.26 31.36 8.57
N TRP A 196 -26.95 30.37 8.01
CA TRP A 196 -27.17 30.25 6.56
C TRP A 196 -27.86 31.51 6.04
N SER A 197 -27.32 32.15 5.01
CA SER A 197 -28.12 33.02 4.14
C SER A 197 -27.56 33.09 2.73
N VAL A 198 -28.39 32.60 1.82
CA VAL A 198 -28.33 32.61 0.36
C VAL A 198 -29.08 33.84 -0.15
N VAL A 199 -28.51 34.60 -1.10
CA VAL A 199 -29.21 35.39 -2.14
C VAL A 199 -28.19 35.95 -3.14
N PRO A 200 -28.52 36.28 -4.41
CA PRO A 200 -29.39 35.64 -5.42
C PRO A 200 -28.71 35.54 -6.83
N PRO A 201 -29.40 34.99 -7.87
CA PRO A 201 -28.86 34.84 -9.22
C PRO A 201 -29.39 35.87 -10.25
N THR A 202 -28.52 36.13 -11.24
CA THR A 202 -28.74 36.36 -12.68
C THR A 202 -29.23 37.72 -13.23
N ALA A 203 -28.59 38.02 -14.35
CA ALA A 203 -28.51 39.19 -15.22
C ALA A 203 -29.64 39.37 -16.26
N LEU A 204 -29.43 40.42 -17.09
CA LEU A 204 -29.81 40.69 -18.49
C LEU A 204 -30.69 41.95 -18.62
N ALA A 205 -30.60 42.83 -19.64
CA ALA A 205 -29.68 43.09 -20.75
C ALA A 205 -30.17 44.39 -21.44
N ALA A 206 -29.31 45.11 -22.17
CA ALA A 206 -29.64 45.79 -23.45
C ALA A 206 -28.41 46.51 -24.05
N ALA A 207 -28.10 46.20 -25.32
CA ALA A 207 -27.18 46.93 -26.22
C ALA A 207 -28.00 47.94 -27.09
N PRO A 208 -27.52 48.59 -28.19
CA PRO A 208 -26.17 48.67 -28.83
C PRO A 208 -25.75 50.11 -29.25
N ILE A 209 -24.58 50.37 -29.90
CA ILE A 209 -24.32 51.04 -31.24
C ILE A 209 -22.81 50.93 -31.67
N SER A 210 -22.55 50.71 -32.99
CA SER A 210 -21.38 50.70 -33.93
C SER A 210 -20.02 51.38 -33.58
N ALA A 211 -18.81 51.11 -34.16
CA ALA A 211 -18.33 50.69 -35.50
C ALA A 211 -16.83 50.17 -35.47
N PRO A 212 -16.18 49.67 -36.57
CA PRO A 212 -14.97 48.79 -36.57
C PRO A 212 -13.64 49.43 -37.13
N PRO A 213 -12.56 48.66 -37.48
CA PRO A 213 -11.41 48.21 -36.66
C PRO A 213 -10.05 48.86 -37.07
N PRO A 214 -8.90 48.49 -36.47
CA PRO A 214 -8.02 47.57 -37.22
C PRO A 214 -7.27 46.53 -36.38
N THR A 215 -6.89 45.51 -37.11
CA THR A 215 -6.05 44.34 -36.85
C THR A 215 -4.74 44.67 -36.12
N THR A 216 -4.44 43.95 -35.04
CA THR A 216 -3.05 43.63 -34.68
C THR A 216 -3.03 42.28 -33.99
N ALA A 217 -2.35 41.33 -34.63
CA ALA A 217 -2.04 40.03 -34.08
C ALA A 217 -1.07 40.20 -32.91
N THR A 218 -1.49 39.77 -31.72
CA THR A 218 -0.57 39.57 -30.59
C THR A 218 -0.63 38.12 -30.20
N GLN A 219 0.49 37.44 -30.38
CA GLN A 219 0.77 36.08 -29.96
C GLN A 219 0.41 35.91 -28.49
N SER A 220 -0.65 35.14 -28.21
CA SER A 220 -0.91 34.65 -26.86
C SER A 220 -0.01 33.46 -26.60
N GLN A 221 1.01 33.67 -25.76
CA GLN A 221 1.72 32.62 -25.04
C GLN A 221 0.69 31.65 -24.41
N PRO A 222 0.95 30.33 -24.38
CA PRO A 222 0.12 29.42 -23.62
C PRO A 222 0.31 29.73 -22.13
N THR A 223 -0.63 30.49 -21.57
CA THR A 223 -0.83 30.58 -20.13
C THR A 223 -1.20 29.19 -19.63
N PHE A 224 -0.29 28.53 -18.91
CA PHE A 224 -0.62 27.37 -18.11
C PHE A 224 -1.64 27.79 -17.05
N ALA A 225 -2.92 27.59 -17.36
CA ALA A 225 -3.96 27.67 -16.36
C ALA A 225 -3.70 26.57 -15.32
N PRO A 226 -3.78 26.85 -14.00
CA PRO A 226 -3.72 25.80 -13.00
C PRO A 226 -4.87 24.83 -13.28
N ASP A 227 -4.55 23.54 -13.32
CA ASP A 227 -5.46 22.45 -13.62
C ASP A 227 -6.66 22.51 -12.66
N ARG A 228 -7.77 23.09 -13.13
CA ARG A 228 -8.90 23.46 -12.28
C ARG A 228 -9.87 22.30 -12.28
N LEU A 229 -10.00 21.63 -11.12
CA LEU A 229 -10.91 20.50 -10.95
C LEU A 229 -12.34 20.87 -11.39
N PRO A 230 -13.08 19.95 -12.04
CA PRO A 230 -14.45 20.19 -12.45
C PRO A 230 -15.36 20.42 -11.23
N SER A 231 -16.39 21.25 -11.40
CA SER A 231 -17.39 21.44 -10.37
C SER A 231 -18.21 20.16 -10.15
N LEU A 232 -18.68 19.90 -8.93
CA LEU A 232 -19.49 18.72 -8.64
C LEU A 232 -20.73 18.61 -9.54
N GLN A 233 -21.32 19.75 -9.89
CA GLN A 233 -22.50 19.84 -10.77
C GLN A 233 -22.20 19.57 -12.24
N SER A 234 -20.91 19.58 -12.64
CA SER A 234 -20.46 19.22 -13.99
C SER A 234 -20.03 17.77 -14.13
N LEU A 235 -20.02 16.99 -13.04
CA LEU A 235 -19.72 15.57 -13.08
C LEU A 235 -21.00 14.77 -13.41
N GLY A 236 -20.89 13.88 -14.39
CA GLY A 236 -21.92 12.88 -14.64
C GLY A 236 -22.08 11.93 -13.45
N ARG A 237 -23.10 11.06 -13.50
CA ARG A 237 -23.22 9.97 -12.52
C ARG A 237 -21.95 9.10 -12.56
N PRO A 238 -21.53 8.48 -11.44
CA PRO A 238 -20.30 7.68 -11.39
C PRO A 238 -20.20 6.67 -12.53
N GLU A 239 -21.29 5.98 -12.86
CA GLU A 239 -21.33 4.98 -13.93
C GLU A 239 -20.99 5.59 -15.31
N ALA A 240 -21.50 6.78 -15.60
CA ALA A 240 -21.24 7.49 -16.86
C ALA A 240 -19.80 8.03 -16.95
N LEU A 241 -19.19 8.38 -15.82
CA LEU A 241 -17.78 8.80 -15.76
C LEU A 241 -16.84 7.63 -16.06
N PHE A 242 -17.14 6.44 -15.52
CA PHE A 242 -16.34 5.23 -15.75
C PHE A 242 -16.47 4.68 -17.18
N GLU A 243 -17.59 4.92 -17.85
CA GLU A 243 -17.79 4.48 -19.25
C GLU A 243 -17.04 5.31 -20.29
N THR A 244 -16.75 6.59 -20.00
CA THR A 244 -16.27 7.54 -21.03
C THR A 244 -14.87 8.09 -20.78
N SER A 245 -14.36 8.07 -19.54
CA SER A 245 -13.16 8.84 -19.18
C SER A 245 -12.04 8.05 -18.52
N THR A 246 -12.31 6.83 -18.01
CA THR A 246 -11.31 6.06 -17.27
C THR A 246 -10.91 4.80 -18.03
N PRO A 247 -9.60 4.49 -18.15
CA PRO A 247 -9.20 3.19 -18.65
C PRO A 247 -9.72 2.09 -17.72
N TYR A 248 -10.09 0.95 -18.29
CA TYR A 248 -10.45 -0.19 -17.47
C TYR A 248 -9.20 -0.84 -16.91
N LEU A 249 -9.24 -1.18 -15.63
CA LEU A 249 -8.13 -1.76 -14.87
C LEU A 249 -8.52 -3.16 -14.42
N ILE A 250 -7.53 -4.07 -14.46
CA ILE A 250 -7.63 -5.39 -13.83
C ILE A 250 -6.36 -5.59 -12.99
N TYR A 251 -6.55 -6.05 -11.76
CA TYR A 251 -5.48 -6.44 -10.85
C TYR A 251 -5.62 -7.92 -10.52
N VAL A 252 -4.54 -8.67 -10.72
CA VAL A 252 -4.48 -10.11 -10.45
C VAL A 252 -3.45 -10.35 -9.36
N ARG A 253 -3.83 -11.10 -8.34
CA ARG A 253 -2.94 -11.48 -7.24
C ARG A 253 -3.11 -12.96 -6.87
N LYS A 254 -2.00 -13.70 -6.89
CA LYS A 254 -1.94 -15.09 -6.44
C LYS A 254 -1.69 -15.12 -4.93
N TYR A 255 -2.47 -15.91 -4.21
CA TYR A 255 -2.32 -16.15 -2.78
C TYR A 255 -1.90 -17.61 -2.56
N GLY A 256 -0.63 -17.81 -2.20
CA GLY A 256 -0.04 -19.14 -2.07
C GLY A 256 -0.14 -19.94 -3.38
N ASP A 257 -0.45 -21.23 -3.26
CA ASP A 257 -0.54 -22.14 -4.40
C ASP A 257 -1.96 -22.52 -4.82
N LYS A 258 -2.98 -22.03 -4.12
CA LYS A 258 -4.35 -22.48 -4.30
C LYS A 258 -5.35 -21.38 -4.59
N GLU A 259 -4.97 -20.12 -4.48
CA GLU A 259 -5.91 -19.03 -4.53
C GLU A 259 -5.44 -17.92 -5.47
N LEU A 260 -6.37 -17.37 -6.24
CA LEU A 260 -6.13 -16.28 -7.19
C LEU A 260 -7.27 -15.29 -7.08
N HIS A 261 -6.94 -14.03 -6.85
CA HIS A 261 -7.90 -12.92 -6.79
C HIS A 261 -7.74 -12.08 -8.05
N ILE A 262 -8.86 -11.77 -8.68
CA ILE A 262 -8.93 -10.94 -9.87
C ILE A 262 -9.91 -9.81 -9.57
N GLU A 263 -9.39 -8.62 -9.38
CA GLU A 263 -10.15 -7.39 -9.17
C GLU A 263 -10.21 -6.60 -10.48
N GLY A 264 -11.31 -5.88 -10.71
CA GLY A 264 -11.42 -5.08 -11.93
C GLY A 264 -12.43 -3.95 -11.84
N SER A 265 -12.17 -2.88 -12.59
CA SER A 265 -13.07 -1.73 -12.69
C SER A 265 -14.21 -1.91 -13.69
N HIS A 266 -14.21 -3.02 -14.44
CA HIS A 266 -15.23 -3.32 -15.45
C HIS A 266 -15.91 -4.66 -15.16
N GLN A 267 -17.13 -4.60 -14.60
CA GLN A 267 -17.92 -5.77 -14.20
C GLN A 267 -18.13 -6.78 -15.33
N GLY A 268 -18.36 -6.31 -16.57
CA GLY A 268 -18.57 -7.17 -17.72
C GLY A 268 -17.36 -8.06 -18.03
N SER A 269 -16.14 -7.52 -17.86
CA SER A 269 -14.89 -8.28 -18.05
C SER A 269 -14.78 -9.43 -17.04
N LEU A 270 -15.03 -9.13 -15.76
CA LEU A 270 -14.94 -10.12 -14.68
C LEU A 270 -16.03 -11.18 -14.79
N THR A 271 -17.24 -10.78 -15.17
CA THR A 271 -18.36 -11.70 -15.37
C THR A 271 -18.05 -12.68 -16.50
N LEU A 272 -17.59 -12.18 -17.65
CA LEU A 272 -17.23 -13.02 -18.79
C LEU A 272 -16.09 -13.98 -18.45
N LEU A 273 -15.07 -13.51 -17.73
CA LEU A 273 -13.96 -14.35 -17.27
C LEU A 273 -14.48 -15.48 -16.38
N CYS A 274 -15.29 -15.15 -15.37
CA CYS A 274 -15.85 -16.11 -14.43
C CYS A 274 -16.70 -17.17 -15.15
N GLU A 275 -17.65 -16.75 -15.98
CA GLU A 275 -18.54 -17.65 -16.74
C GLU A 275 -17.77 -18.54 -17.70
N TYR A 276 -16.75 -18.01 -18.37
CA TYR A 276 -15.92 -18.78 -19.29
C TYR A 276 -15.20 -19.91 -18.55
N PHE A 277 -14.49 -19.61 -17.47
CA PHE A 277 -13.74 -20.63 -16.75
C PHE A 277 -14.63 -21.59 -15.97
N GLN A 278 -15.77 -21.15 -15.43
CA GLN A 278 -16.76 -22.05 -14.83
C GLN A 278 -17.32 -23.04 -15.87
N LYS A 279 -17.60 -22.59 -17.09
CA LYS A 279 -18.10 -23.44 -18.17
C LYS A 279 -17.11 -24.50 -18.61
N TRP A 280 -15.81 -24.16 -18.64
CA TRP A 280 -14.75 -25.04 -19.13
C TRP A 280 -13.96 -25.75 -18.03
N ALA A 281 -14.26 -25.49 -16.76
CA ALA A 281 -13.66 -26.19 -15.63
C ALA A 281 -13.97 -27.69 -15.71
N ARG A 282 -12.91 -28.51 -15.68
CA ARG A 282 -13.06 -29.97 -15.70
C ARG A 282 -13.68 -30.44 -14.39
N LYS A 283 -14.74 -31.22 -14.49
CA LYS A 283 -15.28 -31.99 -13.37
C LYS A 283 -14.48 -33.27 -13.25
N ASP A 284 -13.82 -33.49 -12.11
CA ASP A 284 -13.15 -34.76 -11.84
C ASP A 284 -14.23 -35.80 -11.46
N ARG A 285 -14.24 -36.94 -12.14
CA ARG A 285 -15.22 -38.01 -11.92
C ARG A 285 -15.00 -38.73 -10.60
N ASN A 286 -13.81 -38.62 -10.01
CA ASN A 286 -13.42 -39.28 -8.77
C ASN A 286 -13.45 -38.34 -7.55
N TYR A 287 -13.77 -37.06 -7.74
CA TYR A 287 -13.89 -36.07 -6.67
C TYR A 287 -15.33 -35.51 -6.68
N ASN A 288 -16.04 -35.63 -5.55
CA ASN A 288 -17.44 -35.21 -5.45
C ASN A 288 -17.63 -33.68 -5.38
N GLY A 289 -16.55 -32.89 -5.34
CA GLY A 289 -16.59 -31.43 -5.28
C GLY A 289 -16.16 -30.75 -6.59
N ASN A 290 -16.27 -29.42 -6.63
CA ASN A 290 -15.66 -28.63 -7.70
C ASN A 290 -14.14 -28.57 -7.49
N VAL A 291 -13.36 -28.94 -8.52
CA VAL A 291 -11.89 -28.86 -8.48
C VAL A 291 -11.44 -27.40 -8.34
N VAL A 292 -12.17 -26.50 -9.00
CA VAL A 292 -11.97 -25.06 -8.94
C VAL A 292 -13.29 -24.41 -8.55
N GLU A 293 -13.25 -23.58 -7.52
CA GLU A 293 -14.38 -22.79 -7.04
C GLU A 293 -14.19 -21.34 -7.44
N PHE A 294 -15.29 -20.70 -7.83
CA PHE A 294 -15.31 -19.33 -8.32
C PHE A 294 -16.32 -18.55 -7.48
N GLU A 295 -15.82 -17.61 -6.69
CA GLU A 295 -16.62 -16.70 -5.90
C GLU A 295 -16.60 -15.32 -6.55
N LYS A 296 -17.77 -14.76 -6.85
CA LYS A 296 -17.92 -13.43 -7.44
C LYS A 296 -18.58 -12.53 -6.41
N GLN A 297 -17.94 -11.41 -6.11
CA GLN A 297 -18.57 -10.33 -5.34
C GLN A 297 -18.73 -9.11 -6.23
N THR A 298 -19.92 -8.52 -6.20
CA THR A 298 -20.23 -7.26 -6.88
C THR A 298 -20.32 -6.15 -5.84
N SER A 299 -19.63 -5.04 -6.07
CA SER A 299 -19.64 -3.89 -5.17
C SER A 299 -20.89 -3.05 -5.37
N LEU A 300 -21.49 -2.55 -4.28
CA LEU A 300 -22.75 -1.78 -4.32
C LEU A 300 -22.58 -0.35 -4.86
N PHE A 301 -21.39 0.24 -4.69
CA PHE A 301 -21.02 1.59 -5.18
C PHE A 301 -19.48 1.73 -5.31
N GLY A 302 -18.75 0.62 -5.41
CA GLY A 302 -17.30 0.64 -5.14
C GLY A 302 -16.95 0.75 -3.65
N VAL A 303 -17.91 0.65 -2.72
CA VAL A 303 -17.69 0.82 -1.27
C VAL A 303 -17.91 -0.49 -0.49
N ASN A 304 -17.09 -1.48 -0.87
CA ASN A 304 -16.34 -2.38 0.01
C ASN A 304 -15.04 -2.59 -0.78
N SER A 305 -13.89 -2.16 -0.25
CA SER A 305 -12.57 -2.25 -0.89
C SER A 305 -12.56 -2.12 -2.44
N GLY A 306 -13.26 -1.12 -2.98
CA GLY A 306 -13.01 -0.53 -4.31
C GLY A 306 -13.59 -1.22 -5.55
N PHE A 307 -13.45 -2.54 -5.72
CA PHE A 307 -13.66 -3.19 -7.03
C PHE A 307 -14.58 -4.41 -6.96
N ASP A 308 -15.19 -4.74 -8.09
CA ASP A 308 -15.73 -6.08 -8.30
C ASP A 308 -14.55 -7.06 -8.29
N TYR A 309 -14.71 -8.19 -7.62
CA TYR A 309 -13.66 -9.22 -7.56
C TYR A 309 -14.19 -10.61 -7.89
N VAL A 310 -13.31 -11.42 -8.46
CA VAL A 310 -13.47 -12.85 -8.69
C VAL A 310 -12.36 -13.56 -7.92
N LYS A 311 -12.74 -14.35 -6.93
CA LYS A 311 -11.84 -15.23 -6.18
C LYS A 311 -11.95 -16.64 -6.76
N ILE A 312 -10.79 -17.23 -7.03
CA ILE A 312 -10.64 -18.55 -7.63
C ILE A 312 -9.85 -19.40 -6.66
N THR A 313 -10.44 -20.51 -6.21
CA THR A 313 -9.83 -21.42 -5.25
C THR A 313 -9.69 -22.81 -5.85
N CYS A 314 -8.49 -23.39 -5.80
CA CYS A 314 -8.22 -24.78 -6.16
C CYS A 314 -8.39 -25.66 -4.90
N ASN A 315 -9.39 -26.54 -4.92
CA ASN A 315 -9.72 -27.41 -3.79
C ASN A 315 -8.90 -28.73 -3.78
N ARG A 316 -7.98 -28.89 -4.74
CA ARG A 316 -7.12 -30.08 -4.87
C ARG A 316 -5.72 -29.84 -4.28
N TRP A 317 -4.89 -30.88 -4.28
CA TRP A 317 -3.45 -30.80 -4.01
C TRP A 317 -2.65 -30.16 -5.17
N GLU A 318 -3.29 -29.93 -6.33
CA GLU A 318 -2.65 -29.35 -7.50
C GLU A 318 -2.48 -27.82 -7.34
N LEU A 319 -1.37 -27.28 -7.85
CA LEU A 319 -1.11 -25.86 -7.86
C LEU A 319 -2.04 -25.13 -8.84
N LEU A 320 -2.64 -24.04 -8.39
CA LEU A 320 -3.40 -23.12 -9.23
C LEU A 320 -2.42 -22.35 -10.12
N ASN A 321 -2.37 -22.72 -11.39
CA ASN A 321 -1.61 -22.01 -12.40
C ASN A 321 -2.37 -20.73 -12.83
N PRO A 322 -1.80 -19.52 -12.64
CA PRO A 322 -2.45 -18.27 -13.04
C PRO A 322 -2.48 -18.06 -14.56
N THR A 323 -1.59 -18.73 -15.31
CA THR A 323 -1.37 -18.50 -16.75
C THR A 323 -2.64 -18.50 -17.62
N PRO A 324 -3.60 -19.44 -17.46
CA PRO A 324 -4.83 -19.42 -18.26
C PRO A 324 -5.66 -18.16 -18.05
N PHE A 325 -5.74 -17.66 -16.81
CA PHE A 325 -6.49 -16.46 -16.46
C PHE A 325 -5.81 -15.21 -17.02
N LEU A 326 -4.48 -15.12 -16.89
CA LEU A 326 -3.68 -14.03 -17.46
C LEU A 326 -3.81 -13.98 -18.99
N ALA A 327 -3.69 -15.13 -19.64
CA ALA A 327 -3.86 -15.24 -21.10
C ALA A 327 -5.27 -14.83 -21.54
N PHE A 328 -6.30 -15.14 -20.77
CA PHE A 328 -7.66 -14.69 -21.06
C PHE A 328 -7.79 -13.16 -20.98
N ILE A 329 -7.20 -12.55 -19.95
CA ILE A 329 -7.20 -11.09 -19.75
C ILE A 329 -6.51 -10.37 -20.92
N GLU A 330 -5.37 -10.88 -21.38
CA GLU A 330 -4.63 -10.29 -22.50
C GLU A 330 -5.28 -10.54 -23.86
N ILE A 331 -5.61 -11.80 -24.15
CA ILE A 331 -5.99 -12.22 -25.50
C ILE A 331 -7.47 -11.96 -25.76
N VAL A 332 -8.34 -12.27 -24.80
CA VAL A 332 -9.80 -12.19 -24.97
C VAL A 332 -10.30 -10.83 -24.55
N LEU A 333 -9.94 -10.37 -23.34
CA LEU A 333 -10.42 -9.09 -22.81
C LEU A 333 -9.66 -7.87 -23.38
N LYS A 334 -8.53 -8.11 -24.06
CA LYS A 334 -7.68 -7.09 -24.70
C LYS A 334 -7.07 -6.08 -23.73
N TYR A 335 -6.81 -6.49 -22.50
CA TYR A 335 -6.04 -5.66 -21.58
C TYR A 335 -4.55 -5.81 -21.89
N ARG A 336 -3.79 -4.74 -21.69
CA ARG A 336 -2.33 -4.74 -21.79
C ARG A 336 -1.73 -4.89 -20.40
N LEU A 337 -0.76 -5.79 -20.25
CA LEU A 337 0.05 -5.86 -19.04
C LEU A 337 0.84 -4.56 -18.88
N VAL A 338 0.69 -3.93 -17.73
CA VAL A 338 1.41 -2.71 -17.34
C VAL A 338 2.59 -3.06 -16.45
N GLU A 339 2.37 -3.95 -15.49
CA GLU A 339 3.33 -4.34 -14.48
C GLU A 339 3.09 -5.78 -14.05
N ALA A 340 4.17 -6.51 -13.77
CA ALA A 340 4.13 -7.81 -13.13
C ALA A 340 5.27 -7.91 -12.13
N SER A 341 4.98 -8.40 -10.92
CA SER A 341 6.01 -8.63 -9.89
C SER A 341 6.06 -10.12 -9.53
N SER A 342 7.27 -10.69 -9.64
CA SER A 342 7.70 -11.98 -9.09
C SER A 342 6.77 -13.18 -9.32
N GLY A 343 5.93 -13.14 -10.36
CA GLY A 343 4.97 -14.21 -10.66
C GLY A 343 3.83 -14.35 -9.66
N VAL A 344 3.56 -13.31 -8.87
CA VAL A 344 2.50 -13.29 -7.84
C VAL A 344 1.46 -12.21 -8.14
N THR A 345 1.86 -11.08 -8.71
CA THR A 345 0.94 -9.97 -9.03
C THR A 345 1.08 -9.53 -10.48
N TRP A 346 -0.05 -9.16 -11.08
CA TRP A 346 -0.12 -8.61 -12.44
C TRP A 346 -1.13 -7.48 -12.50
N PHE A 347 -0.73 -6.38 -13.12
CA PHE A 347 -1.57 -5.21 -13.32
C PHE A 347 -1.80 -4.97 -14.80
N TYR A 348 -3.07 -4.80 -15.15
CA TYR A 348 -3.57 -4.75 -16.51
C TYR A 348 -4.38 -3.49 -16.75
N ARG A 349 -4.18 -2.88 -17.93
CA ARG A 349 -4.92 -1.69 -18.35
C ARG A 349 -5.48 -1.86 -19.75
N ARG A 350 -6.74 -1.47 -19.95
CA ARG A 350 -7.40 -1.37 -21.25
C ARG A 350 -7.88 0.06 -21.43
N ASP A 351 -7.20 0.79 -22.31
CA ASP A 351 -7.59 2.14 -22.70
C ASP A 351 -8.83 2.04 -23.62
N HIS A 352 -9.78 2.97 -23.50
CA HIS A 352 -10.85 3.08 -24.48
C HIS A 352 -10.22 3.46 -25.83
N GLN A 353 -10.50 2.69 -26.88
CA GLN A 353 -10.19 3.14 -28.24
C GLN A 353 -10.96 4.43 -28.49
N ILE A 354 -10.24 5.55 -28.60
CA ILE A 354 -10.71 6.68 -29.39
C ILE A 354 -10.76 6.14 -30.83
N LEU A 355 -11.97 5.90 -31.32
CA LEU A 355 -12.22 5.81 -32.76
C LEU A 355 -12.27 7.22 -33.36
#